data_AF-A0A1M6MGE5-F1
#
_entry.id   AF-A0A1M6MGE5-F1
#
_cell.length_a   1.000
_cell.length_b   1.000
_cell.length_c   1.000
_cell.angle_alpha   90.00
_cell.angle_beta   90.00
_cell.angle_gamma   90.00
#
_symmetry.space_group_name_H-M   'P 1'
#
loop_
_entity.id
_entity.type
_entity.pdbx_description
1 polymer ?
#
loop_
_entity_poly.entity_id
_entity_poly.type
_entity_poly.pdbx_seq_one_letter_code
_entity_poly.pdbx_strand_id
1 'polypeptide(L)'
;MTALKSRAFTVVRALFKIGLLSCFALGALLVLGQLAGVVAQRPEWVTGASDLFFVPTIAAAAAFGVLGFIGNYLRPGAGGPEEE
;
A
#
# COMPACT_ATOMS: atom_id res chain seq x y z
N MET A 1 -14.49 -16.84 19.88
CA MET A 1 -13.31 -16.02 19.50
C MET A 1 -12.93 -16.16 18.02
N THR A 2 -13.23 -17.26 17.34
CA THR A 2 -12.96 -17.51 15.91
C THR A 2 -13.71 -16.58 14.94
N ALA A 3 -15.00 -16.29 15.20
CA ALA A 3 -15.79 -15.40 14.33
C ALA A 3 -15.27 -13.95 14.32
N LEU A 4 -14.78 -13.45 15.46
CA LEU A 4 -14.20 -12.11 15.58
C LEU A 4 -12.89 -12.01 14.79
N LYS A 5 -12.03 -13.03 14.89
CA LYS A 5 -10.76 -13.14 14.15
C LYS A 5 -11.00 -13.20 12.63
N SER A 6 -12.02 -13.94 12.19
CA SER A 6 -12.40 -14.02 10.76
C SER A 6 -12.91 -12.69 10.21
N ARG A 7 -13.70 -11.94 10.99
CA ARG A 7 -14.17 -10.60 10.61
C ARG A 7 -13.02 -9.60 10.57
N ALA A 8 -12.15 -9.59 11.59
CA ALA A 8 -10.97 -8.73 11.63
C ALA A 8 -10.02 -9.00 10.46
N PHE A 9 -9.74 -10.27 10.14
CA PHE A 9 -8.92 -10.63 8.98
C PHE A 9 -9.51 -10.12 7.66
N THR A 10 -10.83 -10.21 7.49
CA THR A 10 -11.51 -9.72 6.28
C THR A 10 -11.37 -8.20 6.14
N VAL A 11 -11.57 -7.45 7.22
CA VAL A 11 -11.42 -5.98 7.23
C VAL A 11 -9.98 -5.57 6.96
N VAL A 12 -9.00 -6.18 7.65
CA VAL A 12 -7.58 -5.89 7.46
C VAL A 12 -7.14 -6.20 6.02
N ARG A 13 -7.62 -7.31 5.45
CA ARG A 13 -7.35 -7.66 4.05
C ARG A 13 -7.95 -6.67 3.06
N ALA A 14 -9.14 -6.14 3.32
CA ALA A 14 -9.75 -5.11 2.50
C ALA A 14 -8.96 -3.79 2.57
N LEU A 15 -8.62 -3.34 3.79
CA LEU A 15 -7.80 -2.14 4.01
C LEU A 15 -6.41 -2.28 3.39
N PHE A 16 -5.78 -3.47 3.48
CA PHE A 16 -4.52 -3.77 2.82
C PHE A 16 -4.61 -3.58 1.29
N LYS A 17 -5.64 -4.15 0.66
CA LYS A 17 -5.85 -4.01 -0.79
C LYS A 17 -6.05 -2.56 -1.20
N ILE A 18 -6.84 -1.82 -0.43
CA ILE A 18 -7.09 -0.39 -0.67
C ILE A 18 -5.77 0.39 -0.56
N GLY A 19 -5.01 0.18 0.53
CA GLY A 19 -3.71 0.83 0.73
C GLY A 19 -2.70 0.50 -0.38
N LEU A 20 -2.66 -0.76 -0.82
CA LEU A 20 -1.80 -1.20 -1.91
C LEU A 20 -2.19 -0.55 -3.24
N LEU A 21 -3.48 -0.54 -3.58
CA LEU A 21 -3.99 0.10 -4.80
C LEU A 21 -3.73 1.61 -4.78
N SER A 22 -3.98 2.27 -3.65
CA SER A 22 -3.71 3.70 -3.49
C SER A 22 -2.23 4.02 -3.61
N CYS A 23 -1.36 3.23 -2.97
CA CYS A 23 0.10 3.39 -3.09
C CYS A 23 0.57 3.20 -4.53
N PHE A 24 0.05 2.18 -5.21
CA PHE A 24 0.39 1.91 -6.60
C PHE A 24 -0.08 3.05 -7.52
N ALA A 25 -1.31 3.53 -7.34
CA ALA A 25 -1.86 4.63 -8.13
C ALA A 25 -1.08 5.93 -7.90
N LEU A 26 -0.76 6.28 -6.66
CA LEU A 26 0.03 7.46 -6.33
C LEU A 26 1.45 7.37 -6.87
N GLY A 27 2.11 6.22 -6.73
CA GLY A 27 3.43 5.98 -7.29
C GLY A 27 3.43 6.05 -8.83
N ALA A 28 2.41 5.49 -9.48
CA ALA A 28 2.25 5.58 -10.92
C ALA A 28 2.05 7.03 -11.38
N LEU A 29 1.19 7.81 -10.71
CA LEU A 29 0.98 9.23 -11.01
C LEU A 29 2.25 10.07 -10.81
N LEU A 30 3.01 9.79 -9.75
CA LEU A 30 4.30 10.42 -9.50
C LEU A 30 5.25 10.18 -10.69
N VAL A 31 5.45 8.92 -11.07
CA VAL A 31 6.37 8.55 -12.16
C VAL A 31 5.88 9.10 -13.51
N LEU A 32 4.57 9.04 -13.78
CA LEU A 32 4.01 9.59 -15.02
C LEU A 32 4.15 11.11 -15.09
N GLY A 33 3.97 11.82 -13.97
CA GLY A 33 4.18 13.27 -13.89
C GLY A 33 5.65 13.65 -14.11
N GLN A 34 6.57 12.91 -13.49
CA GLN A 34 8.01 13.08 -13.71
C GLN A 34 8.41 12.79 -15.16
N LEU A 35 7.91 11.68 -15.73
CA LEU A 35 8.16 11.31 -17.13
C LEU A 35 7.64 12.39 -18.09
N ALA A 36 6.42 12.90 -17.86
CA ALA A 36 5.84 13.99 -18.66
C ALA A 36 6.67 15.27 -18.55
N GLY A 37 7.16 15.61 -17.36
CA GLY A 37 8.08 16.74 -17.15
C GLY A 37 9.39 16.60 -17.91
N VAL A 38 9.98 15.39 -17.93
CA VAL A 38 11.20 15.10 -18.71
C VAL A 38 10.95 15.23 -20.20
N VAL A 39 9.87 14.62 -20.72
CA VAL A 39 9.51 14.69 -22.15
C VAL A 39 9.23 16.13 -22.59
N ALA A 40 8.57 16.92 -21.74
CA ALA A 40 8.29 18.33 -22.01
C ALA A 40 9.47 19.28 -21.73
N GLN A 41 10.62 18.75 -21.25
CA GLN A 41 11.77 19.53 -20.79
C GLN A 41 11.40 20.62 -19.77
N ARG A 42 10.42 20.34 -18.90
CA ARG A 42 9.96 21.22 -17.82
C ARG A 42 10.37 20.63 -16.47
N PRO A 43 11.51 21.02 -15.89
CA PRO A 43 11.98 20.48 -14.61
C PRO A 43 10.99 20.78 -13.47
N GLU A 44 10.25 21.89 -13.56
CA GLU A 44 9.20 22.29 -12.61
C GLU A 44 8.13 21.21 -12.41
N TRP A 45 7.83 20.44 -13.46
CA TRP A 45 6.80 19.39 -13.40
C TRP A 45 7.31 18.14 -12.69
N VAL A 46 8.62 17.87 -12.81
CA VAL A 46 9.29 16.75 -12.13
C VAL A 46 9.35 17.02 -10.63
N THR A 47 9.76 18.23 -10.24
CA THR A 47 9.80 18.66 -8.84
C THR A 47 8.40 18.78 -8.26
N GLY A 48 7.45 19.41 -8.98
CA GLY A 48 6.06 19.53 -8.55
C GLY A 48 5.36 18.19 -8.34
N ALA A 49 5.58 17.20 -9.23
CA ALA A 49 5.05 15.85 -9.04
C ALA A 49 5.64 15.17 -7.79
N SER A 50 6.93 15.40 -7.51
CA SER A 50 7.60 14.87 -6.32
C SER A 50 7.03 15.50 -5.05
N ASP A 51 6.89 16.83 -5.02
CA ASP A 51 6.35 17.54 -3.85
C ASP A 51 4.92 17.11 -3.53
N LEU A 52 4.09 16.88 -4.56
CA LEU A 52 2.69 16.50 -4.37
C LEU A 52 2.52 15.04 -3.96
N PHE A 53 3.23 14.11 -4.61
CA PHE A 53 2.93 12.68 -4.53
C PHE A 53 3.91 11.87 -3.70
N PHE A 54 5.12 12.36 -3.41
CA PHE A 54 6.15 11.58 -2.71
C PHE A 54 5.70 11.22 -1.29
N VAL A 55 5.39 12.22 -0.46
CA VAL A 55 5.00 11.99 0.94
C VAL A 55 3.72 11.14 1.05
N PRO A 56 2.64 11.41 0.28
CA PRO A 56 1.45 10.55 0.30
C PRO A 56 1.72 9.10 -0.13
N THR A 57 2.59 8.90 -1.12
CA THR A 57 2.95 7.54 -1.59
C THR A 57 3.69 6.77 -0.50
N ILE A 58 4.67 7.41 0.16
CA ILE A 58 5.42 6.79 1.27
C ILE A 58 4.51 6.49 2.45
N ALA A 59 3.60 7.40 2.80
CA ALA A 59 2.63 7.17 3.87
C ALA A 59 1.68 6.01 3.55
N ALA A 60 1.16 5.95 2.31
CA ALA A 60 0.34 4.83 1.84
C ALA A 60 1.12 3.51 1.88
N ALA A 61 2.40 3.54 1.47
CA ALA A 61 3.29 2.39 1.49
C ALA A 61 3.49 1.81 2.90
N ALA A 62 3.80 2.69 3.86
CA ALA A 62 3.95 2.31 5.26
C ALA A 62 2.64 1.75 5.83
N ALA A 63 1.50 2.40 5.54
CA ALA A 63 0.19 1.98 6.03
C ALA A 63 -0.20 0.59 5.52
N PHE A 64 -0.08 0.33 4.22
CA PHE A 64 -0.42 -1.00 3.69
C PHE A 64 0.59 -2.06 4.18
N GLY A 65 1.87 -1.71 4.32
CA GLY A 65 2.89 -2.62 4.86
C GLY A 65 2.53 -3.10 6.28
N VAL A 66 2.16 -2.17 7.17
CA VAL A 66 1.71 -2.48 8.54
C VAL A 66 0.43 -3.32 8.53
N LEU A 67 -0.54 -2.99 7.67
CA LEU A 67 -1.77 -3.78 7.53
C LEU A 67 -1.48 -5.20 7.02
N GLY A 68 -0.51 -5.37 6.13
CA GLY A 68 -0.07 -6.68 5.66
C GLY A 68 0.54 -7.51 6.77
N PHE A 69 1.41 -6.90 7.59
CA PHE A 69 1.99 -7.52 8.77
C PHE A 69 0.90 -7.98 9.75
N ILE A 70 -0.02 -7.09 10.13
CA ILE A 70 -1.15 -7.42 11.03
C ILE A 70 -2.03 -8.51 10.43
N GLY A 71 -2.32 -8.43 9.12
CA GLY A 71 -3.07 -9.43 8.40
C GLY A 71 -2.44 -10.82 8.47
N ASN A 72 -1.11 -10.90 8.45
CA ASN A 72 -0.38 -12.16 8.60
C ASN A 72 -0.57 -12.80 9.98
N TYR A 73 -0.53 -12.03 11.08
CA TYR A 73 -0.82 -12.55 12.43
C TYR A 73 -2.26 -13.02 12.60
N LEU A 74 -3.19 -12.36 11.89
CA LEU A 74 -4.61 -12.70 11.94
C LEU A 74 -4.97 -13.86 11.00
N ARG A 75 -4.05 -14.31 10.13
CA ARG A 75 -4.28 -15.38 9.15
C ARG A 75 -4.73 -16.65 9.88
N PRO A 76 -5.93 -17.18 9.58
CA PRO A 76 -6.37 -18.47 10.11
C PRO A 76 -5.42 -19.56 9.60
N GLY A 77 -4.82 -20.34 10.50
CA GLY A 77 -3.92 -21.45 10.17
C GLY A 77 -2.42 -21.23 10.44
N ALA A 78 -1.98 -20.04 10.87
CA ALA A 78 -0.55 -19.78 11.14
C ALA A 78 -0.04 -20.30 12.51
N GLY A 79 -0.74 -21.27 13.12
CA GLY A 79 -0.46 -21.70 14.49
C GLY A 79 -1.02 -23.07 14.87
N GLY A 80 -1.06 -24.01 13.93
CA GLY A 80 -1.17 -25.44 14.26
C GLY A 80 0.15 -26.11 13.89
N PRO A 81 0.75 -26.94 14.75
CA PRO A 81 1.86 -27.79 14.32
C PRO A 81 1.43 -28.56 13.07
N GLU A 82 2.33 -28.62 12.10
CA GLU A 82 2.29 -29.65 11.07
C GLU A 82 2.38 -31.00 11.81
N GLU A 83 1.23 -31.54 12.24
CA GLU A 83 1.11 -32.95 12.56
C GLU A 83 1.07 -33.70 11.22
N GLU A 84 2.26 -34.18 10.86
CA GLU A 84 2.62 -35.34 10.01
C GLU A 84 2.00 -35.47 8.59
#